data_AF-A0A6B3F6Q8-F1
#
_entry.id   AF-A0A6B3F6Q8-F1
#
_cell.length_a   1.000
_cell.length_b   1.000
_cell.length_c   1.000
_cell.angle_alpha   90.00
_cell.angle_beta   90.00
_cell.angle_gamma   90.00
#
_symmetry.space_group_name_H-M   'P 1'
#
loop_
_entity.id
_entity.type
_entity.pdbx_description
1 polymer ?
#
loop_
_entity_poly.entity_id
_entity_poly.type
_entity_poly.pdbx_seq_one_letter_code
_entity_poly.pdbx_strand_id
1 'polypeptide(L)'
;TLRAAWVIAADGVRSRVREHLGIAFEGAPVAVHFLLAEGKIAGRPADDAVHYFMGAAGSVVFASMPGDRVRVSAAVAADHPLTEEGVQTLLDARG
;
A
#
# COMPACT_ATOMS: atom_id res chain seq x y z
N THR A 1 -13.33 32.91 5.82
CA THR A 1 -13.61 32.16 7.07
C THR A 1 -15.03 31.61 6.98
N LEU A 2 -15.29 30.45 7.58
CA LEU A 2 -16.63 29.84 7.63
C LEU A 2 -16.99 29.63 9.10
N ARG A 3 -18.26 29.87 9.47
CA ARG A 3 -18.79 29.63 10.82
C ARG A 3 -19.81 28.52 10.76
N ALA A 4 -19.62 27.48 11.57
CA ALA A 4 -20.55 26.37 11.72
C ALA A 4 -20.71 26.06 13.21
N ALA A 5 -21.81 25.42 13.58
CA ALA A 5 -22.02 24.94 14.95
C ALA A 5 -21.12 23.74 15.28
N TRP A 6 -20.78 22.93 14.28
CA TRP A 6 -19.97 21.73 14.40
C TRP A 6 -19.07 21.54 13.19
N VAL A 7 -17.96 20.83 13.38
CA VAL A 7 -17.04 20.41 12.33
C VAL A 7 -16.68 18.95 12.57
N ILE A 8 -16.75 18.13 11.51
CA ILE A 8 -16.21 16.76 11.50
C ILE A 8 -14.89 16.80 10.72
N ALA A 9 -13.78 16.56 11.42
CA ALA A 9 -12.46 16.50 10.79
C ALA A 9 -12.22 15.10 10.22
N ALA A 10 -12.40 14.95 8.90
CA ALA A 10 -12.11 13.73 8.14
C ALA A 10 -10.83 13.90 7.28
N ASP A 11 -9.80 14.53 7.83
CA ASP A 11 -8.57 14.97 7.14
C ASP A 11 -7.42 13.95 7.18
N GLY A 12 -7.72 12.69 7.49
CA GLY A 12 -6.80 11.55 7.34
C GLY A 12 -5.84 11.33 8.52
N VAL A 13 -4.94 10.35 8.36
CA VAL A 13 -4.05 9.86 9.44
C VAL A 13 -3.09 10.93 9.98
N ARG A 14 -2.74 11.93 9.16
CA ARG A 14 -1.91 13.10 9.53
C ARG A 14 -2.78 14.35 9.81
N SER A 15 -3.92 14.15 10.46
CA SER A 15 -4.91 15.21 10.75
C SER A 15 -4.29 16.44 11.40
N ARG A 16 -4.47 17.61 10.75
CA ARG A 16 -4.08 18.91 11.29
C ARG A 16 -5.05 19.35 12.39
N VAL A 17 -6.33 18.98 12.28
CA VAL A 17 -7.32 19.32 13.31
C VAL A 17 -7.01 18.58 14.61
N ARG A 18 -6.68 17.29 14.54
CA ARG A 18 -6.25 16.50 15.71
C ARG A 18 -5.02 17.13 16.38
N GLU A 19 -4.03 17.52 15.58
CA GLU A 19 -2.82 18.23 16.03
C GLU A 19 -3.17 19.55 16.73
N HIS A 20 -3.99 20.40 16.11
CA HIS A 20 -4.40 21.69 16.69
C HIS A 20 -5.24 21.56 17.97
N LEU A 21 -5.98 20.47 18.13
CA LEU A 21 -6.73 20.17 19.35
C LEU A 21 -5.88 19.49 20.44
N GLY A 22 -4.60 19.18 20.15
CA GLY A 22 -3.71 18.51 21.11
C GLY A 22 -4.15 17.07 21.46
N ILE A 23 -4.90 16.41 20.58
CA ILE A 23 -5.36 15.03 20.80
C ILE A 23 -4.21 14.07 20.49
N ALA A 24 -3.82 13.26 21.48
CA ALA A 24 -2.75 12.28 21.34
C ALA A 24 -3.08 11.21 20.28
N PHE A 25 -2.05 10.76 19.55
CA PHE A 25 -2.13 9.62 18.64
C PHE A 25 -1.20 8.51 19.15
N GLU A 26 -1.70 7.79 20.15
CA GLU A 26 -0.94 6.77 20.87
C GLU A 26 -0.75 5.51 20.02
N GLY A 27 0.42 4.87 20.18
CA GLY A 27 0.79 3.66 19.47
C GLY A 27 2.28 3.62 19.15
N ALA A 28 2.70 2.54 18.48
CA ALA A 28 4.06 2.38 17.97
C ALA A 28 4.03 2.28 16.44
N PRO A 29 5.03 2.83 15.74
CA PRO A 29 5.19 2.58 14.31
C PRO A 29 5.36 1.09 14.03
N VAL A 30 4.70 0.58 12.98
CA VAL A 30 4.99 -0.75 12.45
C VAL A 30 6.25 -0.62 11.60
N ALA A 31 7.34 -1.28 12.02
CA ALA A 31 8.63 -1.24 11.32
C ALA A 31 8.64 -2.14 10.07
N VAL A 32 7.73 -1.87 9.14
CA VAL A 32 7.61 -2.57 7.87
C VAL A 32 7.45 -1.57 6.74
N HIS A 33 8.21 -1.76 5.67
CA HIS A 33 8.03 -1.01 4.44
C HIS A 33 7.21 -1.86 3.49
N PHE A 34 6.11 -1.31 2.98
CA PHE A 34 5.31 -1.94 1.96
C PHE A 34 5.49 -1.19 0.66
N LEU A 35 5.88 -1.91 -0.39
CA LEU A 35 5.82 -1.41 -1.75
C LEU A 35 4.40 -1.63 -2.28
N LEU A 36 3.86 -0.61 -2.95
CA LEU A 36 2.66 -0.72 -3.78
C LEU A 36 3.00 -0.29 -5.20
N ALA A 37 2.68 -1.12 -6.18
CA ALA A 37 2.80 -0.80 -7.60
C ALA A 37 1.54 -1.21 -8.34
N GLU A 38 1.22 -0.52 -9.43
CA GLU A 38 0.06 -0.84 -10.26
C GLU A 38 0.40 -0.82 -11.73
N GLY A 39 0.06 -1.88 -12.44
CA GLY A 39 0.38 -1.99 -13.85
C GLY A 39 -0.29 -3.18 -14.50
N LYS A 40 0.19 -3.53 -15.70
CA LYS A 40 -0.15 -4.77 -16.38
C LYS A 40 0.95 -5.78 -16.12
N ILE A 41 0.58 -7.01 -15.79
CA ILE A 41 1.52 -8.11 -15.61
C ILE A 41 1.15 -9.19 -16.62
N ALA A 42 2.10 -9.53 -17.49
CA ALA A 42 1.95 -10.64 -18.42
C ALA A 42 1.93 -11.97 -17.65
N GLY A 43 1.02 -12.88 -18.03
CA GLY A 43 0.91 -14.20 -17.40
C GLY A 43 0.37 -14.17 -15.96
N ARG A 44 -0.30 -13.08 -15.55
CA ARG A 44 -0.97 -13.03 -14.24
C ARG A 44 -2.17 -13.99 -14.19
N PRO A 45 -2.55 -14.49 -13.00
CA PRO A 45 -3.78 -15.27 -12.82
C PRO A 45 -5.05 -14.50 -13.21
N ALA A 46 -6.18 -15.20 -13.25
CA ALA A 46 -7.48 -14.60 -13.55
C ALA A 46 -7.92 -13.56 -12.50
N ASP A 47 -8.78 -12.64 -12.92
CA ASP A 47 -9.18 -11.46 -12.14
C ASP A 47 -10.29 -11.75 -11.10
N ASP A 48 -10.56 -13.02 -10.82
CA ASP A 48 -11.64 -13.50 -9.97
C ASP A 48 -11.30 -13.51 -8.47
N ALA A 49 -10.03 -13.33 -8.13
CA ALA A 49 -9.55 -13.38 -6.76
C ALA A 49 -8.37 -12.45 -6.50
N VAL A 50 -8.07 -12.25 -5.20
CA VAL A 50 -6.77 -11.75 -4.75
C VAL A 50 -5.81 -12.94 -4.67
N HIS A 51 -4.67 -12.83 -5.33
CA HIS A 51 -3.68 -13.92 -5.37
C HIS A 51 -2.53 -13.62 -4.42
N TYR A 52 -2.24 -14.58 -3.54
CA TYR A 52 -1.10 -14.54 -2.62
C TYR A 52 -0.04 -15.50 -3.11
N PHE A 53 1.14 -14.97 -3.41
CA PHE A 53 2.34 -15.76 -3.69
C PHE A 53 3.20 -15.76 -2.43
N MET A 54 3.45 -16.95 -1.88
CA MET A 54 4.22 -17.13 -0.65
C MET A 54 5.52 -17.84 -0.98
N GLY A 55 6.62 -17.09 -1.03
CA GLY A 55 7.95 -17.60 -1.33
C GLY A 55 8.93 -17.40 -0.17
N ALA A 56 10.15 -17.93 -0.33
CA ALA A 56 11.22 -17.75 0.65
C ALA A 56 11.64 -16.29 0.83
N ALA A 57 11.45 -15.46 -0.21
CA ALA A 57 11.72 -14.02 -0.19
C ALA A 57 10.59 -13.19 0.46
N GLY A 58 9.49 -13.82 0.87
CA GLY A 58 8.33 -13.15 1.46
C GLY A 58 7.05 -13.36 0.65
N SER A 59 6.05 -12.53 0.94
CA SER A 59 4.75 -12.57 0.24
C SER A 59 4.59 -11.45 -0.76
N VAL A 60 4.04 -11.79 -1.93
CA VAL A 60 3.60 -10.85 -2.95
C VAL A 60 2.10 -11.04 -3.15
N VAL A 61 1.34 -9.95 -3.15
CA VAL A 61 -0.11 -9.97 -3.31
C VAL A 61 -0.50 -9.27 -4.59
N PHE A 62 -1.34 -9.91 -5.39
CA PHE A 62 -1.97 -9.32 -6.58
C PHE A 62 -3.44 -9.08 -6.30
N ALA A 63 -3.87 -7.82 -6.38
CA ALA A 63 -5.28 -7.43 -6.34
C ALA A 63 -5.70 -6.83 -7.68
N SER A 64 -6.72 -7.40 -8.32
CA SER A 64 -7.28 -6.90 -9.57
C SER A 64 -7.81 -5.47 -9.41
N MET A 65 -7.56 -4.64 -10.41
CA MET A 65 -7.97 -3.24 -10.49
C MET A 65 -8.78 -3.01 -11.77
N PRO A 66 -9.70 -2.02 -11.78
CA PRO A 66 -10.39 -1.64 -13.01
C PRO A 66 -9.43 -1.32 -14.16
N GLY A 67 -9.82 -1.68 -15.38
CA GLY A 67 -9.06 -1.37 -16.59
C GLY A 67 -7.92 -2.34 -16.91
N ASP A 68 -8.06 -3.64 -16.57
CA ASP A 68 -7.05 -4.67 -16.81
C ASP A 68 -5.69 -4.31 -16.16
N ARG A 69 -5.76 -3.86 -14.91
CA ARG A 69 -4.59 -3.54 -14.10
C ARG A 69 -4.58 -4.43 -12.87
N VAL A 70 -3.40 -4.61 -12.30
CA VAL A 70 -3.21 -5.30 -11.02
C VAL A 70 -2.44 -4.37 -10.09
N ARG A 71 -2.86 -4.32 -8.83
CA ARG A 71 -2.07 -3.75 -7.75
C ARG A 71 -1.24 -4.87 -7.13
N VAL A 72 0.07 -4.68 -7.14
CA VAL A 72 1.05 -5.52 -6.46
C VAL A 72 1.37 -4.88 -5.12
N SER A 73 1.39 -5.69 -4.07
CA SER A 73 1.96 -5.27 -2.78
C SER A 73 2.85 -6.34 -2.17
N ALA A 74 3.97 -5.92 -1.61
CA ALA A 74 4.90 -6.78 -0.90
C ALA A 74 5.57 -6.01 0.23
N ALA A 75 5.93 -6.72 1.31
CA ALA A 75 6.86 -6.18 2.30
C ALA A 75 8.26 -6.15 1.69
N VAL A 76 8.98 -5.04 1.88
CA VAL A 76 10.31 -4.81 1.29
C VAL A 76 11.26 -4.23 2.33
N ALA A 77 12.56 -4.28 2.04
CA ALA A 77 13.55 -3.52 2.80
C ALA A 77 13.34 -2.00 2.59
N ALA A 78 13.79 -1.19 3.55
CA ALA A 78 13.60 0.26 3.53
C ALA A 78 14.25 0.95 2.31
N ASP A 79 15.32 0.35 1.80
CA ASP A 79 16.12 0.80 0.66
C ASP A 79 15.77 0.09 -0.65
N HIS A 80 14.71 -0.74 -0.66
CA HIS A 80 14.26 -1.41 -1.88
C HIS A 80 13.93 -0.41 -2.98
N PRO A 81 14.42 -0.60 -4.23
CA PRO A 81 14.16 0.35 -5.31
C PRO A 81 12.66 0.51 -5.61
N LEU A 82 12.18 1.76 -5.57
CA LEU A 82 10.82 2.13 -5.97
C LEU A 82 10.75 2.40 -7.48
N THR A 83 11.27 1.46 -8.27
CA THR A 83 11.35 1.51 -9.74
C THR A 83 10.65 0.30 -10.34
N GLU A 84 10.37 0.34 -11.65
CA GLU A 84 9.82 -0.81 -12.37
C GLU A 84 10.71 -2.05 -12.24
N GLU A 85 12.03 -1.89 -12.32
CA GLU A 85 13.00 -2.98 -12.12
C GLU A 85 12.94 -3.55 -10.69
N GLY A 86 12.77 -2.69 -9.68
CA GLY A 86 12.58 -3.11 -8.29
C GLY A 86 11.29 -3.91 -8.09
N VAL A 87 10.21 -3.54 -8.81
CA VAL A 87 8.97 -4.33 -8.84
C VAL A 87 9.20 -5.66 -9.55
N GLN A 88 9.87 -5.66 -10.72
CA GLN A 88 10.14 -6.87 -11.49
C GLN A 88 10.94 -7.89 -10.67
N THR A 89 11.91 -7.44 -9.86
CA THR A 89 12.68 -8.31 -8.96
C THR A 89 11.78 -9.04 -7.96
N LEU A 90 10.79 -8.34 -7.38
CA LEU A 90 9.80 -8.95 -6.47
C LEU A 90 8.92 -9.96 -7.21
N LEU A 91 8.53 -9.63 -8.44
CA LEU A 91 7.74 -10.53 -9.27
C LEU A 91 8.54 -11.80 -9.57
N ASP A 92 9.79 -11.70 -10.02
CA ASP A 92 10.60 -12.85 -10.40
C ASP A 92 10.89 -13.78 -9.20
N ALA A 93 10.99 -13.23 -7.99
CA ALA A 93 11.25 -13.98 -6.76
C ALA A 93 9.98 -14.47 -6.02
N ARG A 94 8.77 -14.25 -6.57
CA ARG A 94 7.49 -14.45 -5.86
C ARG A 94 7.16 -15.90 -5.47
N GLY A 95 7.84 -16.88 -6.07
CA GLY A 95 7.59 -18.32 -5.91
C GLY A 95 7.21 -18.98 -7.22
#